data_AF-A0A3B9LG93-F1
#
_entry.id   AF-A0A3B9LG93-F1
#
_cell.length_a   1.000
_cell.length_b   1.000
_cell.length_c   1.000
_cell.angle_alpha   90.00
_cell.angle_beta   90.00
_cell.angle_gamma   90.00
#
_symmetry.space_group_name_H-M   'P 1'
#
loop_
_entity.id
_entity.type
_entity.pdbx_description
1 polymer ?
#
loop_
_entity_poly.entity_id
_entity_poly.type
_entity_poly.pdbx_seq_one_letter_code
_entity_poly.pdbx_strand_id
1 'polypeptide(L)' 'MDDLIGGVTLMFWSRTKNWCERDRMQTGNPKSFEWCEWLANRIAERRAQVGHKPAHERYAHWRE' A
#
# COMPACT_ATOMS: atom_id res chain seq x y z
N MET A 1 11.04 0.40 9.27
CA MET A 1 11.18 0.81 7.86
C MET A 1 10.03 0.29 7.01
N ASP A 2 9.71 -1.01 7.06
CA ASP A 2 8.62 -1.63 6.28
C ASP A 2 7.26 -0.94 6.42
N ASP A 3 6.87 -0.51 7.62
CA ASP A 3 5.54 0.04 7.82
C ASP A 3 5.42 1.50 7.34
N LEU A 4 6.52 2.26 7.40
CA LEU A 4 6.60 3.60 6.83
C LEU A 4 6.56 3.53 5.30
N ILE A 5 7.44 2.72 4.70
CA ILE A 5 7.51 2.57 3.24
C ILE A 5 6.18 2.01 2.72
N GLY A 6 5.62 0.99 3.37
CA GLY A 6 4.33 0.44 2.99
C GLY A 6 3.19 1.46 3.08
N GLY A 7 3.19 2.30 4.11
CA GLY A 7 2.22 3.40 4.24
C GLY A 7 2.34 4.43 3.12
N VAL A 8 3.57 4.86 2.81
CA VAL A 8 3.86 5.82 1.73
C VAL A 8 3.47 5.23 0.36
N THR A 9 3.78 3.97 0.09
CA THR A 9 3.41 3.28 -1.16
C THR A 9 1.90 3.23 -1.34
N LEU A 10 1.14 2.88 -0.30
CA LEU A 10 -0.33 2.87 -0.37
C LEU A 10 -0.92 4.27 -0.56
N MET A 11 -0.38 5.28 0.13
CA MET A 11 -0.79 6.69 0.00
C MET A 11 -0.48 7.29 -1.37
N PHE A 12 0.63 6.87 -1.97
CA PHE A 12 0.98 7.22 -3.35
C PHE A 12 -0.03 6.59 -4.30
N TRP A 13 -0.19 5.27 -4.25
CA TRP A 13 -1.05 4.53 -5.17
C TRP A 13 -2.51 4.98 -5.11
N SER A 14 -3.05 5.27 -3.92
CA SER A 14 -4.43 5.75 -3.79
C SER A 14 -4.69 7.07 -4.52
N ARG A 15 -3.66 7.93 -4.68
CA ARG A 15 -3.76 9.19 -5.41
C ARG A 15 -3.50 9.03 -6.90
N THR A 16 -2.55 8.18 -7.28
CA THR A 16 -2.15 8.01 -8.69
C THR A 16 -2.99 7.01 -9.47
N LYS A 17 -3.75 6.12 -8.81
CA LYS A 17 -4.55 5.07 -9.47
C LYS A 17 -5.47 5.62 -10.56
N ASN A 18 -6.33 6.59 -10.24
CA ASN A 18 -7.29 7.15 -11.20
C ASN A 18 -6.62 7.88 -12.37
N TRP A 19 -5.43 8.44 -12.15
CA TRP A 19 -4.66 9.03 -13.22
C TRP A 19 -4.01 7.94 -14.10
N CYS A 20 -3.44 6.89 -13.50
CA CYS A 20 -2.85 5.76 -14.23
C CYS A 20 -3.90 5.05 -15.10
N GLU A 21 -5.12 4.84 -14.59
CA GLU A 21 -6.20 4.21 -15.36
C GLU A 21 -6.56 5.04 -16.61
N ARG A 22 -6.63 6.37 -16.46
CA ARG A 22 -6.85 7.28 -17.60
C ARG A 22 -5.68 7.28 -18.58
N ASP A 23 -4.45 7.30 -18.07
CA ASP A 23 -3.23 7.23 -18.89
C ASP A 23 -3.18 5.93 -19.71
N ARG A 24 -3.47 4.78 -19.10
CA ARG A 24 -3.54 3.47 -19.78
C ARG A 24 -4.59 3.48 -20.90
N MET A 25 -5.76 4.09 -20.67
CA MET A 25 -6.80 4.22 -21.70
C MET A 25 -6.39 5.15 -22.85
N GLN A 26 -5.70 6.26 -22.55
CA GLN A 26 -5.29 7.24 -23.55
C GLN A 26 -4.09 6.80 -24.38
N THR A 27 -3.11 6.16 -23.75
CA THR A 27 -1.86 5.72 -24.40
C THR A 27 -1.99 4.33 -25.02
N GLY A 28 -3.00 3.55 -24.62
CA GLY A 28 -3.12 2.14 -24.98
C GLY A 28 -2.04 1.25 -24.34
N ASN A 29 -1.27 1.77 -23.37
CA ASN A 29 -0.25 1.02 -22.67
C ASN A 29 -0.78 0.47 -21.34
N PRO A 30 -1.23 -0.79 -21.26
CA PRO A 30 -1.76 -1.35 -20.01
C PRO A 30 -0.70 -1.52 -18.91
N LYS A 31 0.60 -1.44 -19.26
CA LYS A 31 1.71 -1.68 -18.33
C LYS A 31 2.14 -0.44 -17.53
N SER A 32 1.62 0.75 -17.86
CA SER A 32 1.92 1.97 -17.10
C SER A 32 1.67 1.73 -15.61
N PHE A 33 2.71 1.90 -14.78
CA PHE A 33 2.66 1.73 -13.32
C PHE A 33 2.24 0.33 -12.81
N GLU A 34 2.38 -0.73 -13.63
CA GLU A 34 2.00 -2.10 -13.24
C GLU A 34 2.69 -2.59 -11.96
N TRP A 35 3.96 -2.25 -11.77
CA TRP A 35 4.73 -2.65 -10.59
C TRP A 35 4.29 -1.91 -9.32
N CYS A 36 3.89 -0.64 -9.45
CA CYS A 36 3.36 0.12 -8.33
C CYS A 36 2.01 -0.44 -7.88
N GLU A 37 1.16 -0.81 -8.84
CA GLU A 37 -0.11 -1.49 -8.57
C GLU A 37 0.10 -2.82 -7.85
N TRP A 38 0.96 -3.67 -8.39
CA TRP A 38 1.28 -4.97 -7.79
C TRP A 38 1.80 -4.82 -6.36
N LEU A 39 2.74 -3.90 -6.14
CA LEU A 39 3.35 -3.70 -4.83
C LEU A 39 2.32 -3.16 -3.82
N ALA A 40 1.49 -2.19 -4.21
CA ALA A 40 0.44 -1.65 -3.35
C ALA A 40 -0.58 -2.74 -2.97
N ASN A 41 -0.98 -3.59 -3.92
CA ASN A 41 -1.89 -4.71 -3.65
C ASN A 41 -1.27 -5.70 -2.66
N ARG A 42 0.02 -6.06 -2.83
CA ARG A 42 0.71 -6.97 -1.91
C ARG A 42 0.85 -6.41 -0.49
N ILE A 43 1.12 -5.12 -0.35
CA ILE A 43 1.18 -4.47 0.97
C ILE A 43 -0.21 -4.45 1.62
N ALA A 44 -1.26 -4.13 0.86
CA ALA A 44 -2.63 -4.10 1.35
C ALA A 44 -3.09 -5.49 1.82
N GLU A 45 -2.87 -6.53 1.01
CA GLU A 45 -3.15 -7.93 1.35
C GLU A 45 -2.44 -8.35 2.65
N ARG A 46 -1.14 -8.07 2.75
CA ARG A 46 -0.36 -8.41 3.94
C ARG A 46 -0.86 -7.70 5.19
N ARG A 47 -1.22 -6.42 5.09
CA ARG A 47 -1.76 -5.65 6.23
C ARG A 47 -3.12 -6.17 6.67
N ALA A 48 -3.98 -6.56 5.74
CA ALA A 48 -5.26 -7.18 6.04
C ALA A 48 -5.07 -8.52 6.79
N GLN A 49 -4.07 -9.31 6.41
CA GLN A 49 -3.76 -10.59 7.06
C GLN A 49 -3.12 -10.44 8.46
N VAL A 50 -2.20 -9.50 8.62
CA VAL A 50 -1.44 -9.35 9.88
C VAL A 50 -2.31 -8.76 11.00
N GLY A 51 -3.34 -7.98 10.66
CA GLY A 51 -4.21 -7.31 11.63
C GLY A 51 -3.43 -6.26 12.43
N HIS A 52 -3.58 -4.99 12.08
CA HIS A 52 -2.92 -3.93 12.83
C HIS A 52 -3.60 -3.74 14.20
N LYS A 53 -2.89 -4.06 15.30
CA LYS A 53 -3.27 -3.62 16.65
C LYS A 53 -2.48 -2.36 17.04
N PRO A 54 -3.11 -1.33 17.62
CA PRO A 54 -2.42 -0.16 18.12
C PRO A 54 -1.29 -0.55 19.07
N ALA A 55 -0.14 0.11 18.96
CA ALA A 55 1.00 -0.18 19.83
C ALA A 55 0.65 -0.06 21.32
N HIS A 56 -0.19 0.92 21.68
CA HIS A 56 -0.65 1.12 23.06
C HIS A 56 -1.51 -0.04 23.59
N GLU A 57 -2.18 -0.79 22.72
CA GLU A 57 -2.91 -2.01 23.09
C GLU A 57 -1.98 -3.24 23.08
N ARG A 58 -1.16 -3.37 22.04
CA ARG A 58 -0.30 -4.54 21.83
C ARG A 58 0.78 -4.68 22.89
N TYR A 59 1.29 -3.57 23.39
CA TYR A 59 2.37 -3.52 24.37
C TYR A 59 1.92 -2.96 25.72
N ALA A 60 0.61 -2.96 25.99
CA ALA A 60 0.03 -2.46 27.24
C ALA A 60 0.63 -3.08 28.51
N HIS A 61 1.16 -4.30 28.41
CA HIS A 61 1.75 -5.05 29.53
C HIS A 61 3.24 -5.35 29.34
N TRP A 62 3.93 -4.58 28.50
CA TRP A 62 5.36 -4.75 28.29
C TRP A 62 6.14 -4.51 29.59
N ARG A 63 7.02 -5.46 29.94
CA ARG A 63 7.95 -5.38 31.06
C ARG A 63 9.35 -5.76 30.54
N GLU A 64 10.35 -5.08 31.07
CA GLU A 64 11.77 -5.18 30.69
C GLU A 64 12.39 -6.54 31.04
#